data_AF-A0A8T5EAM5-F1
#
_entry.id   AF-A0A8T5EAM5-F1
#
_cell.length_a   1.000
_cell.length_b   1.000
_cell.length_c   1.000
_cell.angle_alpha   90.00
_cell.angle_beta   90.00
_cell.angle_gamma   90.00
#
_symmetry.space_group_name_H-M   'P 1'
#
loop_
_entity.id
_entity.type
_entity.pdbx_description
1 polymer ?
#
loop_
_entity_poly.entity_id
_entity_poly.type
_entity_poly.pdbx_seq_one_letter_code
_entity_poly.pdbx_strand_id
1 'polypeptide(L)'
;MKSIIPLQYYRDQIPEVQIKNMDDDGVKFQTIYNKFVELGIKGARRKNKVREDLDYYVELGFFIKFQNEHRQPLYCQTHIGGDLKTDMYLLEGIKFVKSLLDTKFKKINDEWVKIDKSKLFYKQKTFGKGKYPKPTKKLERWIMLFDPVIVITQNLMWTRETMDYDMLKDDYSKLIANTIKELNQFAKLVHSTSEDNERSVEVIFARMPFRMTF
;
A
#
# COMPACT_ATOMS: atom_id res chain seq x y z
N MET A 1 -6.73 17.99 -3.71
CA MET A 1 -6.15 16.98 -2.79
C MET A 1 -7.17 16.72 -1.68
N LYS A 2 -7.58 15.47 -1.45
CA LYS A 2 -8.40 15.13 -0.27
C LYS A 2 -7.51 15.45 0.94
N SER A 3 -7.88 16.43 1.76
CA SER A 3 -7.13 16.73 2.99
C SER A 3 -7.17 15.46 3.84
N ILE A 4 -6.02 14.86 4.15
CA ILE A 4 -5.88 13.68 5.02
C ILE A 4 -5.33 14.13 6.38
N ILE A 5 -5.76 13.50 7.47
CA ILE A 5 -5.13 13.72 8.78
C ILE A 5 -3.74 13.08 8.74
N PRO A 6 -2.65 13.80 9.06
CA PRO A 6 -1.30 13.25 9.01
C PRO A 6 -1.14 11.94 9.80
N LEU A 7 -0.38 11.00 9.22
CA LEU A 7 -0.09 9.68 9.81
C LEU A 7 0.45 9.79 11.25
N GLN A 8 1.29 10.79 11.54
CA GLN A 8 1.91 10.96 12.84
C GLN A 8 0.88 11.06 13.96
N TYR A 9 -0.24 11.76 13.74
CA TYR A 9 -1.30 11.84 14.75
C TYR A 9 -1.88 10.46 15.09
N TYR A 10 -1.96 9.55 14.12
CA TYR A 10 -2.40 8.18 14.39
C TYR A 10 -1.32 7.37 15.12
N ARG A 11 -0.05 7.51 14.75
CA ARG A 11 1.06 6.85 15.45
C ARG A 11 1.14 7.25 16.92
N ASP A 12 0.94 8.53 17.21
CA ASP A 12 0.98 9.01 18.59
C ASP A 12 -0.14 8.44 19.48
N GLN A 13 -1.23 7.93 18.88
CA GLN A 13 -2.40 7.43 19.61
C GLN A 13 -2.58 5.91 19.52
N ILE A 14 -1.88 5.24 18.61
CA ILE A 14 -1.99 3.80 18.39
C ILE A 14 -0.75 3.14 18.95
N PRO A 15 -0.88 2.19 19.90
CA PRO A 15 0.28 1.59 20.54
C PRO A 15 0.98 0.60 19.60
N GLU A 16 2.27 0.42 19.84
CA GLU A 16 3.08 -0.68 19.32
C GLU A 16 2.93 -1.88 20.27
N VAL A 17 2.25 -2.94 19.84
CA VAL A 17 2.00 -4.14 20.66
C VAL A 17 2.27 -5.39 19.83
N GLN A 18 2.66 -6.51 20.48
CA GLN A 18 2.80 -7.79 19.78
C GLN A 18 1.43 -8.18 19.23
N ILE A 19 1.35 -8.68 18.00
CA ILE A 19 0.06 -9.00 17.37
C ILE A 19 -0.69 -10.02 18.24
N LYS A 20 0.03 -10.96 18.84
CA LYS A 20 -0.52 -11.96 19.76
C LYS A 20 -1.11 -11.39 21.07
N ASN A 21 -0.73 -10.20 21.50
CA ASN A 21 -1.23 -9.55 22.72
C ASN A 21 -2.26 -8.44 22.41
N MET A 22 -2.69 -8.34 21.15
CA MET A 22 -3.50 -7.23 20.67
C MET A 22 -4.90 -7.15 21.33
N ASP A 23 -5.43 -8.27 21.80
CA ASP A 23 -6.72 -8.31 22.51
C ASP A 23 -6.69 -7.53 23.84
N ASP A 24 -5.52 -7.44 24.49
CA ASP A 24 -5.34 -6.78 25.77
C ASP A 24 -4.79 -5.35 25.61
N ASP A 25 -3.86 -5.16 24.68
CA ASP A 25 -3.08 -3.91 24.58
C ASP A 25 -3.44 -3.04 23.35
N GLY A 26 -4.30 -3.53 22.45
CA GLY A 26 -4.74 -2.78 21.27
C GLY A 26 -5.68 -1.62 21.60
N VAL A 27 -5.71 -0.59 20.74
CA VAL A 27 -6.58 0.59 20.95
C VAL A 27 -7.86 0.52 20.11
N LYS A 28 -8.99 0.92 20.70
CA LYS A 28 -10.28 1.04 20.00
C LYS A 28 -10.35 2.33 19.19
N PHE A 29 -11.06 2.29 18.06
CA PHE A 29 -11.32 3.49 17.24
C PHE A 29 -11.90 4.67 18.04
N GLN A 30 -12.83 4.40 18.95
CA GLN A 30 -13.48 5.46 19.74
C GLN A 30 -12.47 6.21 20.62
N THR A 31 -11.48 5.52 21.16
CA THR A 31 -10.41 6.11 21.98
C THR A 31 -9.55 7.06 21.13
N ILE A 32 -9.12 6.61 19.94
CA ILE A 32 -8.37 7.45 18.99
C ILE A 32 -9.16 8.70 18.63
N TYR A 33 -10.43 8.53 18.25
CA TYR A 33 -11.30 9.65 17.87
C TYR A 33 -11.47 10.67 18.99
N ASN A 34 -11.73 10.21 20.23
CA ASN A 34 -11.88 11.11 21.37
C ASN A 34 -10.61 11.93 21.60
N LYS A 35 -9.43 11.31 21.51
CA LYS A 35 -8.15 12.01 21.63
C LYS A 35 -7.92 13.02 20.52
N PHE A 36 -8.29 12.70 19.28
CA PHE A 36 -8.19 13.64 18.17
C PHE A 36 -9.08 14.87 18.35
N VAL A 37 -10.28 14.69 18.92
CA VAL A 37 -11.19 15.79 19.26
C VAL A 37 -10.63 16.64 20.41
N GLU A 38 -10.12 15.99 21.46
CA GLU A 38 -9.49 16.63 22.63
C GLU A 38 -8.29 17.50 22.21
N LEU A 39 -7.43 16.99 21.34
CA LEU A 39 -6.25 17.70 20.82
C LEU A 39 -6.59 18.75 19.74
N GLY A 40 -7.86 18.91 19.36
CA GLY A 40 -8.26 19.90 18.36
C GLY A 40 -7.71 19.63 16.96
N ILE A 41 -7.41 18.36 16.61
CA ILE A 41 -6.78 18.01 15.34
C ILE A 41 -7.66 18.43 14.16
N LYS A 42 -7.07 19.12 13.20
CA LYS A 42 -7.80 19.58 12.00
C LYS A 42 -8.36 18.38 11.23
N GLY A 43 -9.68 18.35 11.06
CA GLY A 43 -10.39 17.23 10.41
C GLY A 43 -11.01 16.22 11.38
N ALA A 44 -10.63 16.25 12.67
CA ALA A 44 -11.16 15.35 13.69
C ALA A 44 -12.62 15.57 14.05
N ARG A 45 -13.19 16.76 13.77
CA ARG A 45 -14.61 17.06 13.99
C ARG A 45 -15.57 16.12 13.24
N ARG A 46 -15.08 15.38 12.24
CA ARG A 46 -15.84 14.40 11.46
C ARG A 46 -15.36 12.99 11.76
N LYS A 47 -16.10 12.25 12.58
CA LYS A 47 -15.78 10.86 12.95
C LYS A 47 -15.53 9.94 11.74
N ASN A 48 -16.37 10.04 10.71
CA ASN A 48 -16.20 9.25 9.48
C ASN A 48 -14.88 9.56 8.76
N LYS A 49 -14.45 10.83 8.78
CA LYS A 49 -13.17 11.23 8.21
C LYS A 49 -12.01 10.58 8.94
N VAL A 50 -12.02 10.61 10.28
CA VAL A 50 -10.97 9.96 11.10
C VAL A 50 -10.90 8.46 10.82
N ARG A 51 -12.05 7.81 10.61
CA ARG A 51 -12.13 6.39 10.26
C ARG A 51 -11.61 6.11 8.85
N GLU A 52 -12.06 6.86 7.85
CA GLU A 52 -11.62 6.69 6.46
C GLU A 52 -10.11 6.85 6.32
N ASP A 53 -9.54 7.88 6.96
CA ASP A 53 -8.11 8.14 6.93
C ASP A 53 -7.33 7.03 7.69
N LEU A 54 -7.88 6.49 8.79
CA LEU A 54 -7.28 5.36 9.51
C LEU A 54 -7.32 4.06 8.69
N ASP A 55 -8.48 3.73 8.11
CA ASP A 55 -8.63 2.55 7.27
C ASP A 55 -7.70 2.65 6.04
N TYR A 56 -7.49 3.85 5.49
CA TYR A 56 -6.47 4.07 4.46
C TYR A 56 -5.05 3.73 4.94
N TYR A 57 -4.65 4.15 6.15
CA TYR A 57 -3.35 3.79 6.70
C TYR A 57 -3.21 2.29 7.03
N VAL A 58 -4.31 1.62 7.37
CA VAL A 58 -4.36 0.14 7.45
C VAL A 58 -4.13 -0.48 6.07
N GLU A 59 -4.75 0.05 5.01
CA GLU A 59 -4.53 -0.43 3.64
C GLU A 59 -3.11 -0.21 3.12
N LEU A 60 -2.39 0.78 3.67
CA LEU A 60 -0.97 1.02 3.43
C LEU A 60 -0.05 0.22 4.35
N GLY A 61 -0.61 -0.58 5.25
CA GLY A 61 0.13 -1.48 6.12
C GLY A 61 0.81 -0.80 7.31
N PHE A 62 0.45 0.43 7.68
CA PHE A 62 1.00 1.12 8.88
C PHE A 62 0.35 0.65 10.19
N PHE A 63 -0.88 0.16 10.12
CA PHE A 63 -1.62 -0.33 11.27
C PHE A 63 -2.27 -1.66 10.94
N ILE A 64 -2.36 -2.53 11.94
CA ILE A 64 -3.19 -3.73 11.89
C ILE A 64 -4.55 -3.38 12.45
N LYS A 65 -5.59 -3.85 11.77
CA LYS A 65 -6.97 -3.81 12.24
C LYS A 65 -7.40 -5.23 12.56
N PHE A 66 -7.53 -5.53 13.86
CA PHE A 66 -8.02 -6.81 14.31
C PHE A 66 -9.50 -6.70 14.67
N GLN A 67 -10.32 -7.58 14.11
CA GLN A 67 -11.74 -7.61 14.36
C GLN A 67 -12.14 -9.02 14.78
N ASN A 68 -12.53 -9.14 16.05
CA ASN A 68 -13.16 -10.34 16.59
C ASN A 68 -14.67 -10.23 16.40
N GLU A 69 -15.36 -11.33 16.07
CA GLU A 69 -16.76 -11.35 15.54
C GLU A 69 -17.81 -10.58 16.37
N HIS A 70 -17.52 -10.35 17.66
CA HIS A 70 -18.43 -9.67 18.60
C HIS A 70 -17.81 -8.45 19.31
N ARG A 71 -16.61 -8.01 18.90
CA ARG A 71 -15.89 -6.89 19.55
C ARG A 71 -15.65 -5.75 18.56
N GLN A 72 -15.54 -4.53 19.09
CA GLN A 72 -15.09 -3.39 18.29
C GLN A 72 -13.68 -3.66 17.75
N PRO A 73 -13.35 -3.22 16.52
CA PRO A 73 -12.01 -3.38 15.99
C PRO A 73 -10.96 -2.73 16.90
N LEU A 74 -9.87 -3.44 17.10
CA LEU A 74 -8.67 -2.97 17.76
C LEU A 74 -7.62 -2.61 16.72
N TYR A 75 -6.77 -1.66 17.06
CA TYR A 75 -5.71 -1.15 16.21
C TYR A 75 -4.37 -1.18 16.94
N CYS A 76 -3.32 -1.57 16.22
CA CYS A 76 -1.94 -1.46 16.67
C CYS A 76 -1.03 -1.07 15.49
N GLN A 77 0.15 -0.52 15.79
CA GLN A 77 1.12 -0.18 14.76
C GLN A 77 1.75 -1.44 14.17
N THR A 78 2.02 -1.40 12.87
CA THR A 78 3.06 -2.25 12.30
C THR A 78 4.40 -1.56 12.48
N HIS A 79 5.47 -2.34 12.55
CA HIS A 79 6.83 -1.79 12.64
C HIS A 79 7.39 -1.38 11.27
N ILE A 80 6.53 -1.18 10.27
CA ILE A 80 6.93 -0.84 8.91
C ILE A 80 6.85 0.69 8.75
N GLY A 81 8.03 1.29 8.53
CA GLY A 81 8.26 2.72 8.42
C GLY A 81 8.40 3.45 9.77
N GLY A 82 8.72 2.75 10.87
CA GLY A 82 8.89 3.31 12.22
C GLY A 82 10.23 2.92 12.87
N ASP A 83 10.48 3.44 14.08
CA ASP A 83 11.71 3.18 14.84
C ASP A 83 11.67 1.83 15.58
N LEU A 84 12.86 1.34 15.90
CA LEU A 84 13.24 -0.01 16.31
C LEU A 84 12.50 -0.58 17.55
N LYS A 85 11.98 -1.81 17.41
CA LYS A 85 11.76 -2.77 18.51
C LYS A 85 12.09 -4.21 18.07
N THR A 86 12.18 -5.09 19.06
CA THR A 86 12.78 -6.44 18.99
C THR A 86 12.35 -7.32 17.81
N ASP A 87 13.21 -8.27 17.42
CA ASP A 87 13.06 -9.15 16.26
C ASP A 87 11.66 -9.79 16.08
N MET A 88 11.00 -10.16 17.18
CA MET A 88 9.71 -10.85 17.14
C MET A 88 8.59 -9.96 16.57
N TYR A 89 8.59 -8.66 16.91
CA TYR A 89 7.59 -7.70 16.43
C TYR A 89 7.78 -7.42 14.93
N LEU A 90 9.03 -7.32 14.49
CA LEU A 90 9.37 -7.10 13.09
C LEU A 90 8.98 -8.31 12.22
N LEU A 91 9.23 -9.54 12.69
CA LEU A 91 8.84 -10.75 11.96
C LEU A 91 7.33 -10.88 11.79
N GLU A 92 6.55 -10.60 12.83
CA GLU A 92 5.08 -10.57 12.78
C GLU A 92 4.58 -9.48 11.81
N GLY A 93 5.19 -8.29 11.84
CA GLY A 93 4.91 -7.21 10.90
C GLY A 93 5.16 -7.58 9.45
N ILE A 94 6.30 -8.23 9.15
CA ILE A 94 6.62 -8.72 7.79
C ILE A 94 5.57 -9.72 7.31
N LYS A 95 5.18 -10.68 8.16
CA LYS A 95 4.16 -11.70 7.81
C LYS A 95 2.82 -11.05 7.48
N PHE A 96 2.39 -10.08 8.28
CA PHE A 96 1.17 -9.32 8.03
C PHE A 96 1.26 -8.57 6.69
N VAL A 97 2.34 -7.83 6.46
CA VAL A 97 2.48 -7.07 5.22
C VAL A 97 2.61 -7.95 3.99
N LYS A 98 3.24 -9.12 4.10
CA LYS A 98 3.20 -10.13 3.03
C LYS A 98 1.76 -10.53 2.70
N SER A 99 0.94 -10.85 3.71
CA SER A 99 -0.48 -11.20 3.49
C SER A 99 -1.28 -10.04 2.86
N LEU A 100 -0.98 -8.80 3.26
CA LEU A 100 -1.57 -7.61 2.66
C LEU A 100 -1.19 -7.46 1.19
N LEU A 101 0.10 -7.60 0.85
CA LEU A 101 0.60 -7.60 -0.53
C LEU A 101 -0.04 -8.71 -1.36
N ASP A 102 -0.08 -9.95 -0.86
CA ASP A 102 -0.72 -11.09 -1.51
C ASP A 102 -2.20 -10.77 -1.86
N THR A 103 -2.92 -10.12 -0.94
CA THR A 103 -4.31 -9.67 -1.16
C THR A 103 -4.42 -8.58 -2.22
N LYS A 104 -3.51 -7.58 -2.22
CA LYS A 104 -3.51 -6.50 -3.22
C LYS A 104 -3.16 -7.04 -4.61
N PHE A 105 -2.18 -7.93 -4.73
CA PHE A 105 -1.82 -8.56 -6.00
C PHE A 105 -2.93 -9.44 -6.55
N LYS A 106 -3.61 -10.21 -5.70
CA LYS A 106 -4.81 -10.95 -6.09
C LYS A 106 -5.85 -10.01 -6.70
N LYS A 107 -6.15 -8.88 -6.04
CA LYS A 107 -7.09 -7.87 -6.57
C LYS A 107 -6.63 -7.27 -7.90
N ILE A 108 -5.35 -6.95 -8.05
CA ILE A 108 -4.77 -6.46 -9.31
C ILE A 108 -5.01 -7.48 -10.43
N ASN A 109 -4.76 -8.76 -10.17
CA ASN A 109 -4.96 -9.84 -11.14
C ASN A 109 -6.44 -10.06 -11.46
N ASP A 110 -7.31 -10.08 -10.46
CA ASP A 110 -8.76 -10.24 -10.65
C ASP A 110 -9.34 -9.10 -11.49
N GLU A 111 -8.91 -7.86 -11.26
CA GLU A 111 -9.31 -6.71 -12.06
C GLU A 111 -8.67 -6.75 -13.46
N TRP A 112 -7.45 -7.27 -13.59
CA TRP A 112 -6.82 -7.47 -14.90
C TRP A 112 -7.67 -8.39 -15.76
N VAL A 113 -8.09 -9.55 -15.27
CA VAL A 113 -8.89 -10.53 -16.03
C VAL A 113 -10.17 -9.92 -16.62
N LYS A 114 -10.78 -8.94 -15.93
CA LYS A 114 -12.03 -8.28 -16.35
C LYS A 114 -11.83 -7.24 -17.47
N ILE A 115 -10.60 -6.78 -17.71
CA ILE A 115 -10.34 -5.71 -18.67
C ILE A 115 -10.18 -6.26 -20.09
N ASP A 116 -10.99 -5.75 -21.02
CA ASP A 116 -10.84 -5.95 -22.46
C ASP A 116 -9.52 -5.34 -22.97
N LYS A 117 -8.57 -6.20 -23.34
CA LYS A 117 -7.20 -5.81 -23.73
C LYS A 117 -7.16 -4.98 -25.00
N SER A 118 -8.10 -5.21 -25.91
CA SER A 118 -8.21 -4.44 -27.15
C SER A 118 -8.60 -2.97 -26.94
N LYS A 119 -9.09 -2.63 -25.73
CA LYS A 119 -9.58 -1.30 -25.35
C LYS A 119 -8.70 -0.61 -24.30
N LEU A 120 -7.46 -1.07 -24.12
CA LEU A 120 -6.52 -0.43 -23.19
C LEU A 120 -6.08 0.95 -23.65
N PHE A 121 -6.06 1.21 -24.96
CA PHE A 121 -5.60 2.45 -25.56
C PHE A 121 -6.60 3.04 -26.57
N TYR A 122 -6.59 4.36 -26.74
CA TYR A 122 -7.40 5.06 -27.74
C TYR A 122 -6.72 5.08 -29.11
N LYS A 123 -7.37 4.52 -30.14
CA LYS A 123 -6.83 4.45 -31.52
C LYS A 123 -6.47 5.80 -32.17
N GLN A 124 -7.18 6.88 -31.83
CA GLN A 124 -7.05 8.19 -32.49
C GLN A 124 -6.47 9.29 -31.60
N LYS A 125 -6.13 8.99 -30.34
CA LYS A 125 -5.60 9.99 -29.40
C LYS A 125 -4.20 9.60 -29.00
N THR A 126 -3.25 10.52 -29.16
CA THR A 126 -1.84 10.29 -28.83
C THR A 126 -1.45 10.95 -27.49
N PHE A 127 -0.38 10.48 -26.87
CA PHE A 127 0.10 10.97 -25.56
C PHE A 127 1.52 11.56 -25.64
N GLY A 128 1.77 12.71 -24.99
CA GLY A 128 3.08 13.37 -24.99
C GLY A 128 3.43 14.08 -26.31
N LYS A 129 4.71 14.39 -26.53
CA LYS A 129 5.21 15.05 -27.76
C LYS A 129 5.24 14.11 -29.00
N GLY A 130 4.67 12.91 -28.96
CA GLY A 130 4.69 11.96 -30.09
C GLY A 130 3.67 10.81 -30.05
N LYS A 131 2.94 10.67 -31.16
CA LYS A 131 2.45 9.49 -31.92
C LYS A 131 2.06 8.13 -31.30
N TYR A 132 2.12 7.88 -30.00
CA TYR A 132 1.67 6.59 -29.46
C TYR A 132 0.31 6.69 -28.74
N PRO A 133 -0.53 5.62 -28.79
CA PRO A 133 -1.91 5.67 -28.30
C PRO A 133 -2.03 6.03 -26.82
N LYS A 134 -2.97 6.93 -26.50
CA LYS A 134 -3.23 7.37 -25.13
C LYS A 134 -3.91 6.25 -24.32
N PRO A 135 -3.48 5.98 -23.08
CA PRO A 135 -4.15 5.02 -22.21
C PRO A 135 -5.60 5.43 -21.95
N THR A 136 -6.49 4.44 -21.82
CA THR A 136 -7.87 4.68 -21.42
C THR A 136 -8.01 4.83 -19.91
N LYS A 137 -9.13 5.42 -19.47
CA LYS A 137 -9.47 5.49 -18.04
C LYS A 137 -9.54 4.12 -17.36
N LYS A 138 -9.83 3.05 -18.11
CA LYS A 138 -9.85 1.68 -17.57
C LYS A 138 -8.45 1.23 -17.20
N LEU A 139 -7.48 1.41 -18.11
CA LEU A 139 -6.08 1.12 -17.85
C LEU A 139 -5.54 2.01 -16.71
N GLU A 140 -5.82 3.31 -16.72
CA GLU A 140 -5.41 4.23 -15.64
C GLU A 140 -5.92 3.77 -14.27
N ARG A 141 -7.21 3.41 -14.16
CA ARG A 141 -7.78 2.91 -12.89
C ARG A 141 -7.16 1.61 -12.43
N TRP A 142 -6.82 0.72 -13.36
CA TRP A 142 -6.14 -0.51 -13.03
C TRP A 142 -4.71 -0.26 -12.54
N ILE A 143 -3.98 0.67 -13.16
CA ILE A 143 -2.64 1.11 -12.73
C ILE A 143 -2.70 1.75 -11.33
N MET A 144 -3.77 2.47 -10.97
CA MET A 144 -3.92 3.02 -9.62
C MET A 144 -4.03 1.95 -8.52
N LEU A 145 -4.36 0.69 -8.86
CA LEU A 145 -4.36 -0.40 -7.89
C LEU A 145 -2.95 -0.75 -7.39
N PHE A 146 -1.92 -0.30 -8.11
CA PHE A 146 -0.52 -0.48 -7.75
C PHE A 146 -0.06 0.54 -6.70
N ASP A 147 -0.75 1.68 -6.54
CA ASP A 147 -0.31 2.75 -5.62
C ASP A 147 -0.10 2.24 -4.18
N PRO A 148 -1.02 1.46 -3.57
CA PRO A 148 -0.79 0.91 -2.23
C PRO A 148 0.38 -0.07 -2.18
N VAL A 149 0.56 -0.89 -3.22
CA VAL A 149 1.69 -1.84 -3.32
C VAL A 149 3.01 -1.07 -3.34
N ILE A 150 3.09 -0.02 -4.16
CA ILE A 150 4.28 0.85 -4.26
C ILE A 150 4.61 1.46 -2.90
N VAL A 151 3.63 2.06 -2.23
CA VAL A 151 3.85 2.69 -0.92
C VAL A 151 4.31 1.67 0.12
N ILE A 152 3.67 0.50 0.19
CA ILE A 152 4.08 -0.58 1.08
C ILE A 152 5.53 -0.99 0.81
N THR A 153 5.90 -1.20 -0.46
CA THR A 153 7.27 -1.58 -0.83
C THR A 153 8.29 -0.51 -0.48
N GLN A 154 7.99 0.78 -0.70
CA GLN A 154 8.88 1.88 -0.30
C GLN A 154 9.07 1.92 1.22
N ASN A 155 8.01 1.67 2.01
CA ASN A 155 8.11 1.60 3.46
C ASN A 155 8.93 0.38 3.93
N LEU A 156 8.78 -0.78 3.26
CA LEU A 156 9.63 -1.95 3.52
C LEU A 156 11.10 -1.64 3.24
N MET A 157 11.39 -0.94 2.13
CA MET A 157 12.75 -0.49 1.81
C MET A 157 13.29 0.44 2.89
N TRP A 158 12.53 1.46 3.29
CA TRP A 158 12.92 2.37 4.35
C TRP A 158 13.23 1.62 5.65
N THR A 159 12.32 0.74 6.08
CA THR A 159 12.48 -0.06 7.31
C THR A 159 13.74 -0.93 7.25
N ARG A 160 14.02 -1.55 6.10
CA ARG A 160 15.24 -2.34 5.91
C ARG A 160 16.51 -1.50 6.07
N GLU A 161 16.52 -0.28 5.55
CA GLU A 161 17.69 0.63 5.65
C GLU A 161 17.87 1.20 7.06
N THR A 162 16.78 1.40 7.81
CA THR A 162 16.83 2.00 9.15
C THR A 162 16.84 0.99 10.29
N MET A 163 16.71 -0.31 10.00
CA MET A 163 16.76 -1.34 11.04
C MET A 163 18.19 -1.81 11.34
N ASP A 164 18.54 -1.87 12.62
CA ASP A 164 19.80 -2.37 13.13
C ASP A 164 19.85 -3.92 13.23
N TYR A 165 18.78 -4.61 12.83
CA TYR A 165 18.66 -6.07 12.97
C TYR A 165 19.05 -6.80 11.68
N ASP A 166 20.29 -7.29 11.63
CA ASP A 166 20.81 -8.04 10.47
C ASP A 166 20.00 -9.30 10.13
N MET A 167 19.45 -9.98 11.15
CA MET A 167 18.73 -11.25 10.96
C MET A 167 17.48 -11.14 10.08
N LEU A 168 16.85 -9.96 9.99
CA LEU A 168 15.64 -9.74 9.19
C LEU A 168 15.92 -9.03 7.86
N LYS A 169 17.16 -8.57 7.61
CA LYS A 169 17.53 -7.89 6.35
C LYS A 169 17.24 -8.75 5.13
N ASP A 170 17.46 -10.05 5.25
CA ASP A 170 17.18 -11.01 4.19
C ASP A 170 15.68 -11.18 3.94
N ASP A 171 14.85 -11.24 4.98
CA ASP A 171 13.40 -11.40 4.84
C ASP A 171 12.76 -10.16 4.19
N TYR A 172 13.14 -8.97 4.64
CA TYR A 172 12.72 -7.72 4.00
C TYR A 172 13.20 -7.66 2.54
N SER A 173 14.49 -7.98 2.29
CA SER A 173 15.04 -7.95 0.93
C SER A 173 14.36 -8.92 -0.02
N LYS A 174 14.07 -10.14 0.43
CA LYS A 174 13.30 -11.14 -0.34
C LYS A 174 11.90 -10.62 -0.63
N LEU A 175 11.19 -10.07 0.35
CA LEU A 175 9.83 -9.56 0.16
C LEU A 175 9.80 -8.37 -0.82
N ILE A 176 10.73 -7.41 -0.68
CA ILE A 176 10.88 -6.27 -1.59
C ILE A 176 11.17 -6.77 -3.01
N ALA A 177 12.16 -7.66 -3.18
CA ALA A 177 12.56 -8.18 -4.48
C ALA A 177 11.42 -8.95 -5.16
N ASN A 178 10.68 -9.79 -4.42
CA ASN A 178 9.53 -10.52 -4.94
C ASN A 178 8.40 -9.57 -5.35
N THR A 179 8.13 -8.54 -4.55
CA THR A 179 7.11 -7.53 -4.87
C THR A 179 7.46 -6.80 -6.17
N ILE A 180 8.70 -6.33 -6.32
CA ILE A 180 9.18 -5.67 -7.55
C ILE A 180 9.14 -6.64 -8.75
N LYS A 181 9.45 -7.93 -8.54
CA LYS A 181 9.35 -8.95 -9.59
C LYS A 181 7.91 -9.12 -10.07
N GLU A 182 6.93 -9.16 -9.18
CA GLU A 182 5.51 -9.24 -9.55
C GLU A 182 5.03 -7.97 -10.26
N LEU A 183 5.42 -6.78 -9.78
CA LEU A 183 5.16 -5.52 -10.48
C LEU A 183 5.68 -5.55 -11.93
N ASN A 184 6.89 -6.09 -12.12
CA ASN A 184 7.49 -6.27 -13.44
C ASN A 184 6.72 -7.27 -14.32
N GLN A 185 6.21 -8.36 -13.75
CA GLN A 185 5.38 -9.29 -14.51
C GLN A 185 4.12 -8.60 -15.05
N PHE A 186 3.49 -7.73 -14.26
CA PHE A 186 2.35 -6.94 -14.74
C PHE A 186 2.72 -5.94 -15.83
N ALA A 187 3.85 -5.25 -15.68
CA ALA A 187 4.36 -4.34 -16.72
C ALA A 187 4.55 -5.08 -18.06
N LYS A 188 5.17 -6.26 -18.03
CA LYS A 188 5.34 -7.15 -19.19
C LYS A 188 4.02 -7.61 -19.80
N LEU A 189 3.05 -7.97 -18.96
CA LEU A 189 1.72 -8.38 -19.41
C LEU A 189 0.98 -7.27 -20.15
N VAL A 190 1.10 -6.01 -19.72
CA VAL A 190 0.51 -4.89 -20.45
C VAL A 190 1.30 -4.61 -21.73
N HIS A 191 2.63 -4.67 -21.64
CA HIS A 191 3.53 -4.41 -22.78
C HIS A 191 3.26 -5.37 -23.94
N SER A 192 3.07 -6.66 -23.65
CA SER A 192 2.79 -7.69 -24.66
C SER A 192 1.40 -7.63 -25.30
N THR A 193 0.51 -6.71 -24.88
CA THR A 193 -0.84 -6.64 -25.44
C THR A 193 -0.91 -6.12 -26.88
N SER A 194 0.10 -5.36 -27.34
CA SER A 194 0.21 -4.89 -28.75
C SER A 194 1.50 -4.10 -28.96
N GLU A 195 2.22 -4.38 -30.06
CA GLU A 195 3.46 -3.70 -30.47
C GLU A 195 3.27 -2.17 -30.60
N ASP A 196 2.12 -1.72 -31.12
CA ASP A 196 1.81 -0.29 -31.29
C ASP A 196 1.72 0.49 -29.96
N ASN A 197 1.61 -0.21 -28.82
CA ASN A 197 1.39 0.38 -27.50
C ASN A 197 2.59 0.25 -26.56
N GLU A 198 3.66 -0.43 -26.96
CA GLU A 198 4.85 -0.68 -26.15
C GLU A 198 5.36 0.60 -25.50
N ARG A 199 5.59 1.64 -26.31
CA ARG A 199 6.10 2.92 -25.82
C ARG A 199 5.14 3.62 -24.85
N SER A 200 3.83 3.47 -25.03
CA SER A 200 2.84 4.01 -24.09
C SER A 200 2.94 3.30 -22.74
N VAL A 201 3.11 1.98 -22.75
CA VAL A 201 3.27 1.16 -21.55
C VAL A 201 4.56 1.53 -20.82
N GLU A 202 5.68 1.61 -21.52
CA GLU A 202 6.97 2.01 -20.94
C GLU A 202 6.86 3.35 -20.20
N VAL A 203 6.24 4.36 -20.83
CA VAL A 203 6.09 5.71 -20.23
C VAL A 203 5.20 5.69 -18.99
N ILE A 204 4.17 4.84 -18.97
CA ILE A 204 3.28 4.68 -17.82
C ILE A 204 4.03 4.08 -16.63
N PHE A 205 4.70 2.95 -16.87
CA PHE A 205 5.37 2.19 -15.81
C PHE A 205 6.71 2.81 -15.40
N ALA A 206 7.36 3.60 -16.25
CA ALA A 206 8.56 4.38 -15.89
C ALA A 206 8.33 5.41 -14.77
N ARG A 207 7.06 5.70 -14.43
CA ARG A 207 6.70 6.56 -13.28
C ARG A 207 6.78 5.85 -11.95
N MET A 208 6.86 4.52 -11.94
CA MET A 208 7.03 3.77 -10.71
C MET A 208 8.41 4.07 -10.12
N PRO A 209 8.55 4.14 -8.79
CA PRO A 209 9.82 4.44 -8.14
C PRO A 209 10.81 3.27 -8.17
N PHE A 210 10.47 2.17 -8.84
CA PHE A 210 11.30 0.97 -8.97
C PHE A 210 11.79 0.81 -10.39
N ARG A 211 12.90 0.08 -10.56
CA ARG A 211 13.38 -0.28 -11.89
C ARG A 211 12.39 -1.25 -12.55
N MET A 212 11.66 -0.74 -13.54
CA MET A 212 10.74 -1.53 -14.35
C MET A 212 11.45 -2.12 -15.58
N THR A 213 11.04 -3.33 -15.94
CA THR A 213 11.55 -4.13 -17.05
C THR A 213 10.36 -4.64 -17.86
N PHE A 214 10.53 -4.67 -19.17
CA PHE A 214 9.52 -5.05 -20.15
C PHE A 214 10.00 -6.26 -20.95
#